data_AF-A0A536C8H0-F1
#
_entry.id   AF-A0A536C8H0-F1
#
_cell.length_a   1.000
_cell.length_b   1.000
_cell.length_c   1.000
_cell.angle_alpha   90.00
_cell.angle_beta   90.00
_cell.angle_gamma   90.00
#
_symmetry.space_group_name_H-M   'P 1'
#
loop_
_entity.id
_entity.type
_entity.pdbx_description
1 polymer ?
#
loop_
_entity_poly.entity_id
_entity_poly.type
_entity_poly.pdbx_seq_one_letter_code
_entity_poly.pdbx_strand_id
1 'polypeptide(L)'
;RLEGVTLYVTLEPCPMCAGAMVLARISRLVYGAPDPKKGAVDSVYDVLRHPANNHRVDISSGVLAEPSGRLLREFFAARRGKSS
;
A
#
# COMPACT_ATOMS: atom_id res chain seq x y z
N ARG A 1 16.39 -7.45 -8.00
CA ARG A 1 15.88 -6.25 -8.69
C ARG A 1 14.68 -6.69 -9.52
N LEU A 2 13.56 -5.96 -9.45
CA LEU A 2 12.25 -6.36 -9.99
C LEU A 2 11.73 -5.36 -11.02
N GLU A 3 12.57 -5.03 -12.01
CA GLU A 3 12.18 -4.08 -13.07
C GLU A 3 11.09 -4.66 -13.97
N GLY A 4 10.19 -3.80 -14.46
CA GLY A 4 9.04 -4.18 -15.27
C GLY A 4 7.86 -4.74 -14.47
N VAL A 5 8.05 -5.03 -13.18
CA VAL A 5 7.01 -5.61 -12.32
C VAL A 5 6.01 -4.54 -11.88
N THR A 6 4.73 -4.90 -11.96
CA THR A 6 3.63 -4.18 -11.30
C THR A 6 3.22 -4.96 -10.05
N LEU A 7 3.29 -4.30 -8.90
CA LEU A 7 2.86 -4.86 -7.61
C LEU A 7 1.44 -4.41 -7.30
N TYR A 8 0.55 -5.37 -7.03
CA TYR A 8 -0.83 -5.11 -6.59
C TYR A 8 -0.99 -5.43 -5.11
N VAL A 9 -1.63 -4.52 -4.36
CA VAL A 9 -1.92 -4.74 -2.92
C VAL A 9 -3.26 -4.11 -2.54
N THR A 10 -4.06 -4.79 -1.72
CA THR A 10 -5.43 -4.33 -1.42
C THR A 10 -5.48 -3.13 -0.46
N LEU A 11 -4.43 -2.90 0.32
CA LEU A 11 -4.30 -1.80 1.26
C LEU A 11 -3.02 -1.00 0.96
N GLU A 12 -3.07 0.31 1.17
CA GLU A 12 -1.92 1.20 1.03
C GLU A 12 -0.68 0.68 1.79
N PRO A 13 0.51 0.63 1.14
CA PRO A 13 1.73 0.18 1.78
C PRO A 13 2.16 1.03 2.97
N CYS A 14 2.65 0.39 4.03
CA CYS A 14 3.30 1.07 5.17
C CYS A 14 4.77 1.44 4.85
N PRO A 15 5.48 2.19 5.74
CA PRO A 15 6.85 2.63 5.47
C PRO A 15 7.83 1.49 5.17
N MET A 16 7.67 0.36 5.86
CA MET A 16 8.49 -0.84 5.61
C MET A 16 8.32 -1.35 4.19
N CYS A 17 7.07 -1.52 3.74
CA CYS A 17 6.76 -2.02 2.41
C CYS A 17 7.16 -1.02 1.32
N ALA A 18 6.89 0.27 1.51
CA ALA A 18 7.27 1.31 0.56
C ALA A 18 8.81 1.41 0.39
N GLY A 19 9.56 1.34 1.49
CA GLY A 19 11.02 1.28 1.43
C GLY A 19 11.53 0.05 0.69
N ALA A 20 10.93 -1.12 0.93
CA ALA A 20 11.28 -2.35 0.22
C ALA A 20 11.02 -2.23 -1.30
N MET A 21 9.93 -1.57 -1.71
CA MET A 21 9.63 -1.32 -3.13
C MET A 21 10.69 -0.46 -3.82
N VAL A 22 11.17 0.60 -3.15
CA VAL A 22 12.25 1.45 -3.65
C VAL A 22 13.54 0.63 -3.81
N LEU A 23 13.92 -0.15 -2.80
CA LEU A 23 15.12 -1.00 -2.82
C LEU A 23 15.03 -2.09 -3.90
N ALA A 24 13.85 -2.68 -4.10
CA ALA A 24 13.60 -3.69 -5.12
C ALA A 24 13.55 -3.12 -6.54
N ARG A 25 13.32 -1.80 -6.68
CA ARG A 25 13.10 -1.07 -7.93
C ARG A 25 11.93 -1.62 -8.77
N ILE A 26 10.77 -1.78 -8.14
CA ILE A 26 9.55 -2.13 -8.88
C ILE A 26 9.16 -0.99 -9.83
N SER A 27 8.54 -1.30 -10.97
CA SER A 27 8.16 -0.25 -11.93
C SER A 27 6.86 0.44 -11.53
N ARG A 28 5.88 -0.30 -11.01
CA ARG A 28 4.55 0.23 -10.71
C ARG A 28 3.96 -0.38 -9.45
N LEU A 29 3.29 0.46 -8.67
CA LEU A 29 2.44 0.08 -7.55
C LEU A 29 0.98 0.37 -7.91
N VAL A 30 0.12 -0.61 -7.68
CA VAL A 30 -1.34 -0.44 -7.72
C VAL A 30 -1.89 -0.84 -6.36
N TYR A 31 -2.66 0.03 -5.72
CA TYR A 31 -3.31 -0.33 -4.45
C TYR A 31 -4.77 0.09 -4.34
N GLY A 32 -5.48 -0.61 -3.47
CA GLY A 32 -6.92 -0.42 -3.25
C GLY A 32 -7.24 0.64 -2.21
N ALA A 33 -7.49 0.21 -0.97
CA ALA A 33 -7.93 1.10 0.09
C ALA A 33 -6.76 1.93 0.67
N PRO A 34 -7.00 3.20 1.06
CA PRO A 34 -6.01 3.99 1.79
C PRO A 34 -5.81 3.44 3.21
N ASP A 35 -4.63 3.66 3.78
CA ASP A 35 -4.35 3.40 5.20
C ASP A 35 -4.12 4.75 5.92
N PRO A 36 -5.17 5.36 6.49
CA PRO A 36 -5.07 6.66 7.16
C PRO A 36 -4.22 6.63 8.43
N LYS A 37 -3.84 5.46 8.94
CA LYS A 37 -3.05 5.32 10.18
C LYS A 37 -1.58 5.08 9.91
N LYS A 38 -1.24 4.36 8.85
CA LYS A 38 0.14 3.91 8.60
C LYS A 38 0.56 3.95 7.13
N GLY A 39 -0.29 4.44 6.22
CA GLY A 39 0.00 4.51 4.79
C GLY A 39 1.19 5.41 4.48
N ALA A 40 2.09 4.95 3.64
CA ALA A 40 3.35 5.61 3.30
C ALA A 40 3.47 5.97 1.81
N VAL A 41 2.33 6.05 1.12
CA VAL A 41 2.25 6.47 -0.27
C VAL A 41 1.51 7.80 -0.37
N ASP A 42 0.24 7.83 0.04
CA ASP A 42 -0.63 9.02 -0.03
C ASP A 42 -1.16 9.47 1.34
N SER A 43 -1.20 8.59 2.37
CA SER A 43 -1.88 8.91 3.64
C SER A 43 -1.02 9.66 4.67
N VAL A 44 0.01 9.03 5.24
CA VAL A 44 0.81 9.59 6.35
C VAL A 44 2.18 10.06 5.86
N TYR A 45 2.78 9.27 4.98
CA TYR A 45 4.08 9.58 4.38
C TYR A 45 3.99 9.44 2.87
N ASP A 46 4.98 9.99 2.17
CA ASP A 46 5.17 9.79 0.73
C ASP A 46 6.59 9.29 0.47
N VAL A 47 6.82 8.01 0.81
CA VAL A 47 8.15 7.40 0.72
C VAL A 47 8.55 7.17 -0.73
N LEU A 48 7.59 6.80 -1.60
CA LEU A 48 7.89 6.41 -2.98
C LEU A 48 8.29 7.61 -3.85
N ARG A 49 7.67 8.78 -3.66
CA ARG A 49 7.97 9.99 -4.44
C ARG A 49 8.98 10.93 -3.77
N HIS A 50 9.61 10.50 -2.67
CA HIS A 50 10.63 11.32 -2.00
C HIS A 50 11.74 11.76 -2.98
N PRO A 51 12.13 13.04 -3.01
CA PRO A 51 13.03 13.59 -4.02
C PRO A 51 14.41 12.91 -4.03
N ALA A 52 14.90 12.48 -2.86
CA ALA A 52 16.18 11.79 -2.72
C ALA A 52 16.20 10.35 -3.27
N ASN A 53 15.07 9.79 -3.70
CA ASN A 53 15.06 8.47 -4.36
C ASN A 53 15.54 8.58 -5.81
N ASN A 54 16.45 7.70 -6.20
CA ASN A 54 17.00 7.64 -7.57
C ASN A 54 16.13 6.84 -8.55
N HIS A 55 14.99 6.32 -8.07
CA HIS A 55 14.04 5.51 -8.83
C HIS A 55 12.63 6.06 -8.60
N ARG A 56 11.81 6.08 -9.64
CA ARG A 56 10.43 6.56 -9.59
C ARG A 56 9.49 5.39 -9.87
N VAL A 57 8.57 5.17 -8.95
CA VAL A 57 7.53 4.14 -9.05
C VAL A 57 6.28 4.81 -9.60
N ASP A 58 5.68 4.26 -10.64
CA ASP A 58 4.35 4.68 -11.11
C ASP A 58 3.28 4.19 -10.11
N ILE A 59 2.30 5.03 -9.78
CA ILE A 59 1.35 4.75 -8.69
C ILE A 59 -0.08 4.89 -9.21
N SER A 60 -0.89 3.86 -8.96
CA SER A 60 -2.34 3.92 -9.13
C SER A 60 -3.03 3.55 -7.83
N SER A 61 -3.66 4.53 -7.20
CA SER A 61 -4.40 4.35 -5.95
C SER A 61 -5.90 4.20 -6.19
N GLY A 62 -6.62 3.63 -5.22
CA GLY A 62 -8.08 3.55 -5.23
C GLY A 62 -8.69 2.38 -6.02
N VAL A 63 -7.88 1.48 -6.58
CA VAL A 63 -8.38 0.38 -7.41
C VAL A 63 -9.14 -0.62 -6.55
N LEU A 64 -10.46 -0.71 -6.75
CA LEU A 64 -11.33 -1.53 -5.90
C LEU A 64 -11.21 -1.15 -4.40
N ALA A 65 -11.10 0.15 -4.10
CA ALA A 65 -10.92 0.63 -2.72
C ALA A 65 -12.05 0.23 -1.76
N GLU A 66 -13.31 0.35 -2.19
CA GLU A 66 -14.48 -0.01 -1.38
C GLU A 66 -14.47 -1.50 -0.97
N PRO A 67 -14.41 -2.47 -1.91
CA PRO A 67 -14.36 -3.87 -1.53
C PRO A 67 -13.07 -4.24 -0.78
N SER A 68 -11.92 -3.64 -1.10
CA SER A 68 -10.67 -3.88 -0.37
C SER A 68 -10.75 -3.44 1.09
N GLY A 69 -11.33 -2.26 1.34
CA GLY A 69 -11.53 -1.74 2.69
C GLY A 69 -12.58 -2.54 3.46
N ARG A 70 -13.61 -3.05 2.77
CA ARG A 70 -14.63 -3.93 3.37
C ARG A 70 -14.02 -5.21 3.93
N LEU A 71 -13.12 -5.88 3.20
CA LEU A 71 -12.43 -7.09 3.67
C LEU A 71 -11.74 -6.87 5.03
N LEU A 72 -11.04 -5.74 5.20
CA LEU A 72 -10.34 -5.42 6.44
C LEU A 72 -11.30 -5.13 7.61
N ARG A 73 -12.40 -4.41 7.34
CA ARG A 73 -13.43 -4.11 8.34
C ARG A 73 -14.12 -5.38 8.83
N GLU A 74 -14.52 -6.25 7.91
CA GLU A 74 -15.14 -7.55 8.19
C GLU A 74 -14.21 -8.44 9.02
N PHE A 75 -12.93 -8.53 8.64
CA PHE A 75 -11.93 -9.28 9.38
C PHE A 75 -11.83 -8.84 10.86
N PHE A 76 -11.73 -7.54 11.12
CA PHE A 76 -11.66 -7.05 12.50
C PHE A 76 -13.00 -7.12 13.24
N ALA A 77 -14.13 -6.95 12.55
CA ALA A 77 -15.45 -7.15 13.16
C ALA A 77 -15.62 -8.58 13.67
N ALA A 78 -15.24 -9.56 12.85
CA ALA A 78 -15.29 -10.98 13.22
C ALA A 78 -14.40 -11.32 14.42
N ARG A 79 -13.27 -10.61 14.61
CA ARG A 79 -12.37 -10.81 15.76
C ARG A 79 -12.85 -10.15 17.04
N ARG A 80 -13.47 -8.96 16.95
CA ARG A 80 -14.03 -8.28 18.13
C ARG A 80 -15.17 -9.07 18.76
N GLY A 81 -15.96 -9.78 17.96
CA GLY A 81 -17.01 -10.69 18.45
C GLY A 81 -16.51 -12.04 18.99
N LYS A 82 -15.22 -12.35 18.84
CA LYS A 82 -14.58 -13.61 19.28
C LYS A 82 -13.75 -13.47 20.56
N SER A 83 -13.99 -12.43 21.36
CA SER A 83 -13.44 -12.35 22.72
C SER A 83 -14.22 -13.32 23.62
N SER A 84 -13.95 -14.62 23.49
CA SER A 84 -14.27 -15.67 24.46
C SER A 84 -13.01 -16.49 24.71
#